data_AF-A0A511DJQ1-F1
#
_entry.id   AF-A0A511DJQ1-F1
#
_cell.length_a   1.000
_cell.length_b   1.000
_cell.length_c   1.000
_cell.angle_alpha   90.00
_cell.angle_beta   90.00
_cell.angle_gamma   90.00
#
_symmetry.space_group_name_H-M   'P 1'
#
loop_
_entity.id
_entity.type
_entity.pdbx_description
1 polymer ?
#
loop_
_entity_poly.entity_id
_entity_poly.type
_entity_poly.pdbx_seq_one_letter_code
_entity_poly.pdbx_strand_id
1 'polypeptide(L)'
;MHDQILRAPLSAVRLRVYGGVIEAATFSEPPYAGVGDIAADDEAMLTDLIDRNLSVLASRLRTQIRISSRTLSGNIAAAIATGTRVMSWCATPDDQVADASFAAAFALRLLRRRNLDHLCDVDIQTVEDRSWLVVQRRSCCLAYRTPAASYCATCPLISRSDRTDRHRRMILDHIQESR
;
A
#
# COMPACT_ATOMS: atom_id res chain seq x y z
N MET A 1 25.34 -9.64 0.82
CA MET A 1 25.07 -9.47 -0.62
C MET A 1 23.64 -9.95 -0.91
N HIS A 2 22.66 -9.06 -0.81
CA HIS A 2 21.30 -9.23 -1.37
C HIS A 2 20.88 -7.79 -1.73
N ASP A 3 21.47 -7.27 -2.81
CA ASP A 3 21.26 -5.90 -3.32
C ASP A 3 20.09 -5.89 -4.31
N GLN A 4 19.02 -6.60 -3.96
CA GLN A 4 17.84 -6.73 -4.80
C GLN A 4 16.59 -6.44 -3.99
N ILE A 5 15.66 -5.71 -4.60
CA ILE A 5 14.28 -5.51 -4.15
C ILE A 5 13.39 -5.94 -5.32
N LEU A 6 12.46 -6.87 -5.09
CA LEU A 6 11.53 -7.38 -6.12
C LEU A 6 12.22 -7.97 -7.36
N ARG A 7 13.32 -8.72 -7.16
CA ARG A 7 14.15 -9.27 -8.26
C ARG A 7 14.83 -8.18 -9.13
N ALA A 8 14.65 -6.90 -8.83
CA ALA A 8 15.40 -5.82 -9.45
C ALA A 8 16.63 -5.50 -8.60
N PRO A 9 17.83 -5.31 -9.19
CA PRO A 9 18.96 -4.81 -8.44
C PRO A 9 18.65 -3.39 -7.93
N LEU A 10 19.18 -2.99 -6.78
CA LEU A 10 19.02 -1.60 -6.28
C LEU A 10 19.53 -0.58 -7.30
N SER A 11 20.53 -0.94 -8.10
CA SER A 11 21.02 -0.17 -9.24
C SER A 11 19.98 0.02 -10.34
N ALA A 12 18.87 -0.72 -10.33
CA ALA A 12 17.75 -0.52 -11.22
C ALA A 12 16.71 0.46 -10.69
N VAL A 13 16.83 0.97 -9.47
CA VAL A 13 15.97 2.05 -8.95
C VAL A 13 16.70 3.38 -9.08
N ARG A 14 16.06 4.37 -9.68
CA ARG A 14 16.52 5.75 -9.80
C ARG A 14 15.61 6.62 -8.93
N LEU A 15 16.18 7.27 -7.93
CA LEU A 15 15.46 8.25 -7.13
C LEU A 15 15.73 9.63 -7.71
N ARG A 16 14.68 10.37 -8.05
CA ARG A 16 14.79 11.81 -8.31
C ARG A 16 14.73 12.52 -6.96
N VAL A 17 15.83 13.16 -6.57
CA VAL A 17 15.94 13.90 -5.31
C VAL A 17 16.11 15.37 -5.62
N TYR A 18 15.23 16.22 -5.09
CA TYR A 18 15.30 17.67 -5.20
C TYR A 18 15.23 18.29 -3.81
N GLY A 19 16.18 19.16 -3.48
CA GLY A 19 16.24 19.81 -2.16
C GLY A 19 16.32 18.83 -0.98
N GLY A 20 16.89 17.63 -1.17
CA GLY A 20 16.95 16.58 -0.15
C GLY A 20 15.66 15.76 0.02
N VAL A 21 14.65 16.00 -0.82
CA VAL A 21 13.37 15.27 -0.83
C VAL A 21 13.34 14.30 -2.01
N ILE A 22 12.92 13.06 -1.78
CA ILE A 22 12.64 12.11 -2.86
C ILE A 22 11.34 12.54 -3.54
N GLU A 23 11.42 13.04 -4.76
CA GLU A 23 10.26 13.44 -5.56
C GLU A 23 9.67 12.29 -6.36
N ALA A 24 10.51 11.37 -6.83
CA ALA A 24 10.09 10.23 -7.62
C ALA A 24 11.04 9.05 -7.44
N ALA A 25 10.51 7.84 -7.61
CA ALA A 25 11.28 6.64 -7.81
C ALA A 25 10.90 6.07 -9.18
N THR A 26 11.87 5.91 -10.07
CA THR A 26 11.69 5.23 -11.36
C THR A 26 12.55 3.98 -11.39
N PHE A 27 12.17 3.02 -12.23
CA PHE A 27 13.04 1.92 -12.56
C PHE A 27 13.86 2.30 -13.80
N SER A 28 15.17 2.02 -13.79
CA SER A 28 16.06 2.32 -14.92
C SER A 28 15.78 1.47 -16.14
N GLU A 29 15.06 0.37 -15.94
CA GLU A 29 14.51 -0.49 -16.97
C GLU A 29 13.01 -0.68 -16.67
N PRO A 30 12.16 -0.88 -17.70
CA PRO A 30 10.77 -1.25 -17.47
C PRO A 30 10.70 -2.44 -16.51
N PRO A 31 9.84 -2.42 -15.47
CA PRO A 31 9.71 -3.55 -14.59
C PRO A 31 9.26 -4.76 -15.41
N TYR A 32 10.09 -5.80 -15.45
CA TYR A 32 9.67 -7.08 -16.01
C TYR A 32 8.80 -7.79 -14.96
N ALA A 33 7.70 -8.41 -15.38
CA ALA A 33 6.91 -9.25 -14.48
C ALA A 33 7.84 -10.39 -14.00
N GLY A 34 8.34 -10.28 -12.76
CA GLY A 34 9.37 -11.16 -12.21
C GLY A 34 8.92 -12.61 -12.02
N VAL A 35 7.65 -12.90 -12.32
CA VAL A 35 7.02 -14.21 -12.29
C VAL A 35 6.25 -14.32 -13.62
N GLY A 36 6.33 -15.47 -14.31
CA GLY A 36 5.42 -15.74 -15.43
C GLY A 36 3.96 -15.60 -14.96
N ASP A 37 3.05 -15.34 -15.89
CA ASP A 37 1.62 -15.02 -15.68
C ASP A 37 1.17 -14.97 -14.20
N ILE A 38 1.54 -13.89 -13.49
CA ILE A 38 1.25 -13.66 -12.05
C ILE A 38 -0.25 -13.74 -11.79
N ALA A 39 -1.07 -13.53 -12.83
CA ALA A 39 -2.50 -13.67 -12.79
C ALA A 39 -2.98 -15.04 -12.27
N ALA A 40 -2.15 -16.08 -12.30
CA ALA A 40 -2.55 -17.43 -11.89
C ALA A 40 -2.18 -17.83 -10.44
N ASP A 41 -1.28 -17.13 -9.73
CA ASP A 41 -0.82 -17.58 -8.39
C ASP A 41 -0.51 -16.46 -7.38
N ASP A 42 -1.53 -16.08 -6.61
CA ASP A 42 -1.41 -15.21 -5.43
C ASP A 42 -0.29 -15.65 -4.47
N GLU A 43 -0.04 -16.96 -4.28
CA GLU A 43 0.99 -17.43 -3.34
C GLU A 43 2.40 -17.13 -3.83
N ALA A 44 2.68 -17.35 -5.11
CA ALA A 44 3.98 -17.05 -5.69
C ALA A 44 4.30 -15.56 -5.56
N MET A 45 3.32 -14.70 -5.88
CA MET A 45 3.44 -13.25 -5.72
C MET A 45 3.71 -12.88 -4.25
N LEU A 46 2.91 -13.39 -3.30
CA LEU A 46 3.06 -13.05 -1.88
C LEU A 46 4.38 -13.56 -1.30
N THR A 47 4.84 -14.74 -1.72
CA THR A 47 6.13 -15.29 -1.31
C THR A 47 7.27 -14.39 -1.74
N ASP A 48 7.26 -13.94 -2.99
CA ASP A 48 8.30 -13.06 -3.48
C ASP A 48 8.20 -11.67 -2.85
N LEU A 49 7.03 -11.03 -2.88
CA LEU A 49 6.83 -9.67 -2.39
C LEU A 49 7.04 -9.56 -0.88
N ILE A 50 6.43 -10.44 -0.09
CA ILE A 50 6.42 -10.32 1.36
C ILE A 50 7.58 -11.11 1.95
N ASP A 51 7.60 -12.42 1.75
CA ASP A 51 8.47 -13.31 2.52
C ASP A 51 9.95 -13.10 2.14
N ARG A 52 10.25 -13.00 0.84
CA ARG A 52 11.61 -12.83 0.33
C ARG A 52 12.09 -11.38 0.27
N ASN A 53 11.19 -10.40 0.39
CA ASN A 53 11.52 -8.98 0.26
C ASN A 53 11.11 -8.17 1.49
N LEU A 54 9.83 -7.84 1.65
CA LEU A 54 9.40 -6.89 2.68
C LEU A 54 9.68 -7.38 4.11
N SER A 55 9.52 -8.66 4.39
CA SER A 55 9.84 -9.28 5.68
C SER A 55 11.34 -9.28 5.97
N VAL A 56 12.17 -9.47 4.94
CA VAL A 56 13.64 -9.37 5.04
C VAL A 56 14.05 -7.93 5.37
N LEU A 57 13.50 -6.95 4.65
CA LEU A 57 13.75 -5.54 4.91
C LEU A 57 13.31 -5.14 6.32
N ALA A 58 12.10 -5.53 6.73
CA ALA A 58 11.58 -5.27 8.07
C ALA A 58 12.50 -5.84 9.16
N SER A 59 12.99 -7.07 8.97
CA SER A 59 13.91 -7.72 9.90
C SER A 59 15.25 -6.97 10.01
N ARG A 60 15.82 -6.53 8.87
CA ARG A 60 17.06 -5.73 8.84
C ARG A 60 16.88 -4.34 9.45
N LEU A 61 15.76 -3.66 9.17
CA LEU A 61 15.49 -2.34 9.78
C LEU A 61 15.45 -2.42 11.30
N ARG A 62 14.90 -3.49 11.87
CA ARG A 62 14.83 -3.69 13.33
C ARG A 62 16.19 -3.80 13.99
N THR A 63 17.24 -4.20 13.26
CA THR A 63 18.60 -4.24 13.82
C THR A 63 19.27 -2.86 13.81
N GLN A 64 18.74 -1.90 13.05
CA GLN A 64 19.31 -0.56 12.90
C GLN A 64 18.54 0.52 13.67
N ILE A 65 17.22 0.35 13.84
CA ILE A 65 16.36 1.33 14.51
C ILE A 65 15.41 0.67 15.50
N ARG A 66 15.04 1.42 16.55
CA ARG A 66 14.06 1.00 17.56
C ARG A 66 12.63 1.14 17.04
N ILE A 67 12.18 0.14 16.28
CA ILE A 67 10.80 0.05 15.78
C ILE A 67 10.21 -1.33 16.06
N SER A 68 8.92 -1.37 16.44
CA SER A 68 8.25 -2.63 16.77
C SER A 68 7.99 -3.48 15.51
N SER A 69 8.00 -4.80 15.65
CA SER A 69 7.68 -5.73 14.55
C SER A 69 6.25 -5.49 14.07
N ARG A 70 5.32 -5.27 15.01
CA ARG A 70 3.94 -4.91 14.72
C ARG A 70 3.83 -3.65 13.85
N THR A 71 4.62 -2.61 14.09
CA THR A 71 4.62 -1.38 13.28
C THR A 71 5.07 -1.66 11.85
N LEU A 72 6.12 -2.46 11.67
CA LEU A 72 6.63 -2.82 10.34
C LEU A 72 5.66 -3.73 9.58
N SER A 73 5.12 -4.76 10.23
CA SER A 73 4.08 -5.61 9.64
C SER A 73 2.82 -4.82 9.30
N GLY A 74 2.46 -3.84 10.14
CA GLY A 74 1.35 -2.91 9.87
C GLY A 74 1.61 -2.00 8.67
N ASN A 75 2.87 -1.63 8.43
CA ASN A 75 3.25 -0.91 7.20
C ASN A 75 3.13 -1.78 5.96
N ILE A 76 3.53 -3.06 6.04
CA ILE A 76 3.36 -4.03 4.95
C ILE A 76 1.88 -4.23 4.64
N ALA A 77 1.06 -4.52 5.67
CA ALA A 77 -0.38 -4.72 5.52
C ALA A 77 -1.05 -3.51 4.86
N ALA A 78 -0.71 -2.30 5.32
CA ALA A 78 -1.28 -1.08 4.78
C ALA A 78 -0.83 -0.80 3.34
N ALA A 79 0.41 -1.15 2.98
CA ALA A 79 0.89 -0.99 1.60
C ALA A 79 0.12 -1.90 0.63
N ILE A 80 -0.13 -3.16 1.00
CA ILE A 80 -0.92 -4.11 0.19
C ILE A 80 -2.36 -3.63 0.02
N ALA A 81 -3.02 -3.26 1.13
CA ALA A 81 -4.40 -2.77 1.09
C ALA A 81 -4.52 -1.46 0.32
N THR A 82 -3.59 -0.51 0.52
CA THR A 82 -3.58 0.77 -0.20
C THR A 82 -3.27 0.58 -1.68
N GLY A 83 -2.38 -0.35 -2.05
CA GLY A 83 -2.13 -0.71 -3.45
C GLY A 83 -3.40 -1.23 -4.12
N THR A 84 -4.14 -2.12 -3.45
CA THR A 84 -5.43 -2.62 -3.94
C THR A 84 -6.46 -1.49 -4.12
N ARG A 85 -6.51 -0.53 -3.18
CA ARG A 85 -7.32 0.68 -3.31
C ARG A 85 -6.94 1.50 -4.54
N VAL A 86 -5.66 1.77 -4.76
CA VAL A 86 -5.20 2.55 -5.92
C VAL A 86 -5.59 1.83 -7.22
N MET A 87 -5.37 0.51 -7.31
CA MET A 87 -5.80 -0.26 -8.48
C MET A 87 -7.30 -0.15 -8.71
N SER A 88 -8.12 -0.27 -7.66
CA SER A 88 -9.58 -0.13 -7.76
C SER A 88 -10.02 1.27 -8.20
N TRP A 89 -9.36 2.32 -7.72
CA TRP A 89 -9.71 3.71 -8.04
C TRP A 89 -9.31 4.11 -9.47
N CYS A 90 -8.22 3.54 -9.97
CA CYS A 90 -7.69 3.81 -11.31
C CYS A 90 -8.19 2.83 -12.39
N ALA A 91 -8.95 1.81 -12.00
CA ALA A 91 -9.47 0.80 -12.91
C ALA A 91 -10.57 1.35 -13.84
N THR A 92 -10.66 0.75 -15.03
CA THR A 92 -11.76 1.00 -15.96
C THR A 92 -13.02 0.25 -15.53
N PRO A 93 -14.23 0.67 -15.92
CA PRO A 93 -15.47 0.00 -15.53
C PRO A 93 -15.55 -1.50 -15.90
N ASP A 94 -14.80 -1.92 -16.92
CA ASP A 94 -14.77 -3.31 -17.38
C ASP A 94 -13.85 -4.20 -16.51
N ASP A 95 -12.97 -3.59 -15.71
CA ASP A 95 -12.09 -4.31 -14.79
C ASP A 95 -12.84 -4.75 -13.53
N GLN A 96 -12.75 -6.03 -13.14
CA GLN A 96 -13.39 -6.53 -11.91
C GLN A 96 -12.96 -5.77 -10.65
N VAL A 97 -11.72 -5.27 -10.62
CA VAL A 97 -11.18 -4.51 -9.48
C VAL A 97 -11.80 -3.10 -9.35
N ALA A 98 -12.52 -2.61 -10.36
CA ALA A 98 -13.30 -1.38 -10.26
C ALA A 98 -14.48 -1.51 -9.27
N ASP A 99 -14.98 -2.72 -9.04
CA ASP A 99 -15.95 -3.00 -7.98
C ASP A 99 -15.26 -2.97 -6.60
N ALA A 100 -15.70 -2.04 -5.73
CA ALA A 100 -15.09 -1.85 -4.42
C ALA A 100 -15.23 -3.08 -3.51
N SER A 101 -16.29 -3.87 -3.66
CA SER A 101 -16.50 -5.08 -2.85
C SER A 101 -15.55 -6.19 -3.27
N PHE A 102 -15.37 -6.38 -4.58
CA PHE A 102 -14.38 -7.29 -5.14
C PHE A 102 -12.97 -6.88 -4.72
N ALA A 103 -12.61 -5.60 -4.88
CA ALA A 103 -11.31 -5.09 -4.46
C ALA A 103 -11.08 -5.25 -2.95
N ALA A 104 -12.11 -5.04 -2.12
CA ALA A 104 -12.04 -5.28 -0.68
C ALA A 104 -11.79 -6.76 -0.34
N ALA A 105 -12.54 -7.66 -0.98
CA ALA A 105 -12.37 -9.10 -0.80
C ALA A 105 -10.97 -9.56 -1.27
N PHE A 106 -10.48 -9.02 -2.38
CA PHE A 106 -9.13 -9.28 -2.88
C PHE A 106 -8.06 -8.83 -1.88
N ALA A 107 -8.14 -7.60 -1.38
CA ALA A 107 -7.21 -7.09 -0.37
C ALA A 107 -7.19 -7.99 0.89
N LEU A 108 -8.36 -8.33 1.43
CA LEU A 108 -8.48 -9.19 2.61
C LEU A 108 -7.94 -10.60 2.35
N ARG A 109 -8.15 -11.15 1.16
CA ARG A 109 -7.60 -12.47 0.76
C ARG A 109 -6.07 -12.45 0.81
N LEU A 110 -5.44 -11.44 0.23
CA LEU A 110 -3.97 -11.29 0.24
C LEU A 110 -3.44 -11.14 1.68
N LEU A 111 -4.10 -10.32 2.50
CA LEU A 111 -3.68 -10.10 3.89
C LEU A 111 -3.80 -11.37 4.75
N ARG A 112 -4.90 -12.12 4.63
CA ARG A 112 -5.14 -13.36 5.40
C ARG A 112 -4.10 -14.44 5.11
N ARG A 113 -3.65 -14.56 3.85
CA ARG A 113 -2.61 -15.53 3.44
C ARG A 113 -1.27 -15.35 4.18
N ARG A 114 -1.03 -14.20 4.81
CA ARG A 114 0.14 -13.95 5.67
C ARG A 114 -0.23 -13.50 7.09
N ASN A 115 -1.48 -13.74 7.51
CA ASN A 115 -1.99 -13.35 8.83
C ASN A 115 -1.78 -11.85 9.15
N LEU A 116 -2.02 -10.98 8.16
CA LEU A 116 -1.84 -9.53 8.25
C LEU A 116 -3.18 -8.76 8.31
N ASP A 117 -4.31 -9.46 8.18
CA ASP A 117 -5.66 -8.86 8.12
C ASP A 117 -6.05 -8.18 9.43
N HIS A 118 -5.50 -8.62 10.57
CA HIS A 118 -5.71 -7.97 11.86
C HIS A 118 -4.92 -6.64 12.04
N LEU A 119 -4.19 -6.18 11.02
CA LEU A 119 -3.36 -4.96 11.06
C LEU A 119 -3.93 -3.80 10.23
N CYS A 120 -4.89 -4.07 9.35
CA CYS A 120 -5.59 -3.07 8.56
C CYS A 120 -7.05 -3.47 8.39
N ASP A 121 -7.96 -2.52 8.56
CA ASP A 121 -9.36 -2.71 8.18
C ASP A 121 -9.54 -2.21 6.74
N VAL A 122 -10.42 -2.89 6.02
CA VAL A 122 -10.83 -2.54 4.66
C VAL A 122 -12.32 -2.28 4.71
N ASP A 123 -12.74 -1.12 4.23
CA ASP A 123 -14.13 -0.63 4.32
C ASP A 123 -14.53 0.00 2.97
N ILE A 124 -15.81 0.33 2.81
CA ILE A 124 -16.36 0.90 1.59
C ILE A 124 -17.08 2.19 1.93
N GLN A 125 -16.84 3.24 1.15
CA GLN A 125 -17.59 4.50 1.23
C GLN A 125 -18.29 4.79 -0.08
N THR A 126 -19.57 5.14 -0.01
CA THR A 126 -20.33 5.59 -1.18
C THR A 126 -20.22 7.11 -1.31
N VAL A 127 -19.75 7.58 -2.46
CA VAL A 127 -19.59 9.00 -2.80
C VAL A 127 -19.98 9.19 -4.27
N GLU A 128 -20.86 10.16 -4.56
CA GLU A 128 -21.43 10.41 -5.90
C GLU A 128 -21.97 9.12 -6.55
N ASP A 129 -22.78 8.36 -5.79
CA ASP A 129 -23.42 7.10 -6.21
C ASP A 129 -22.46 5.97 -6.64
N ARG A 130 -21.15 6.15 -6.44
CA ARG A 130 -20.13 5.12 -6.62
C ARG A 130 -19.59 4.63 -5.28
N SER A 131 -19.34 3.33 -5.17
CA SER A 131 -18.67 2.73 -4.01
C SER A 131 -17.15 2.78 -4.19
N TRP A 132 -16.46 3.21 -3.13
CA TRP A 132 -15.01 3.40 -3.13
C TRP A 132 -14.37 2.58 -2.01
N LEU A 133 -13.34 1.82 -2.37
CA LEU A 133 -12.53 1.11 -1.39
C LEU A 133 -11.79 2.12 -0.49
N VAL A 134 -11.88 1.95 0.82
CA VAL A 134 -11.11 2.72 1.80
C VAL A 134 -10.33 1.79 2.73
N VAL A 135 -9.17 2.24 3.19
CA VAL A 135 -8.22 1.43 3.98
C VAL A 135 -7.93 2.15 5.28
N GLN A 136 -8.02 1.43 6.39
CA GLN A 136 -7.78 1.95 7.73
C GLN A 136 -6.64 1.20 8.39
N ARG A 137 -5.65 1.91 8.93
CA ARG A 137 -4.58 1.25 9.69
C ARG A 137 -5.04 0.97 11.10
N ARG A 138 -4.62 -0.17 11.66
CA ARG A 138 -4.79 -0.51 13.10
C ARG A 138 -3.52 -0.27 13.92
N SER A 139 -2.47 0.21 13.29
CA SER A 139 -1.20 0.59 13.93
C SER A 139 -0.65 1.88 13.34
N CYS A 140 -0.10 2.75 14.18
CA CYS A 140 0.51 3.99 13.72
C CYS A 140 1.77 3.70 12.88
N CYS A 141 1.84 4.25 11.67
CA CYS A 141 3.00 4.13 10.78
C CYS A 141 4.17 5.06 11.14
N LEU A 142 3.96 5.98 12.10
CA LEU A 142 4.90 7.01 12.54
C LEU A 142 5.28 8.04 11.46
N ALA A 143 4.61 8.07 10.31
CA ALA A 143 4.88 9.04 9.26
C ALA A 143 4.83 10.48 9.78
N TYR A 144 3.86 10.82 10.64
CA TYR A 144 3.70 12.15 11.25
C TYR A 144 4.91 12.66 12.05
N ARG A 145 5.88 11.78 12.37
CA ARG A 145 7.13 12.16 13.04
C ARG A 145 8.20 12.66 12.07
N THR A 146 7.95 12.62 10.76
CA THR A 146 8.83 13.23 9.76
C THR A 146 8.45 14.70 9.56
N PRO A 147 9.42 15.59 9.21
CA PRO A 147 9.16 17.02 9.09
C PRO A 147 8.08 17.42 8.08
N ALA A 148 7.76 16.56 7.12
CA ALA A 148 6.86 16.85 6.00
C ALA A 148 5.45 16.25 6.14
N ALA A 149 5.18 15.48 7.20
CA ALA A 149 3.98 14.66 7.26
C ALA A 149 2.94 15.14 8.28
N SER A 150 1.71 15.30 7.81
CA SER A 150 0.52 15.41 8.65
C SER A 150 -0.12 14.03 8.89
N TYR A 151 -1.13 13.95 9.75
CA TYR A 151 -1.93 12.73 9.88
C TYR A 151 -2.68 12.44 8.56
N CYS A 152 -2.53 11.24 8.01
CA CYS A 152 -3.24 10.85 6.80
C CYS A 152 -4.67 10.33 7.09
N ALA A 153 -5.47 10.12 6.05
CA ALA A 153 -6.84 9.58 6.17
C ALA A 153 -6.90 8.20 6.85
N THR A 154 -5.80 7.43 6.79
CA THR A 154 -5.70 6.10 7.38
C THR A 154 -5.17 6.08 8.84
N CYS A 155 -4.84 7.25 9.40
CA CYS A 155 -4.05 7.36 10.64
C CYS A 155 -4.86 6.97 11.90
N PRO A 156 -4.45 5.97 12.70
CA PRO A 156 -5.22 5.54 13.87
C PRO A 156 -5.15 6.50 15.07
N LEU A 157 -4.37 7.58 14.98
CA LEU A 157 -4.25 8.59 16.04
C LEU A 157 -5.34 9.68 15.97
N ILE A 158 -6.15 9.68 14.91
CA ILE A 158 -7.29 10.59 14.76
C ILE A 158 -8.61 9.81 14.86
N SER A 159 -9.70 10.51 15.14
CA SER A 159 -11.00 9.89 15.37
C SER A 159 -11.53 9.15 14.14
N ARG A 160 -12.46 8.21 14.32
CA ARG A 160 -13.10 7.52 13.19
C ARG A 160 -13.86 8.50 12.27
N SER A 161 -14.49 9.53 12.83
CA SER A 161 -15.15 10.58 12.04
C SER A 161 -14.13 11.36 11.22
N ASP A 162 -13.01 11.80 11.82
CA ASP A 162 -11.96 12.53 11.08
C ASP A 162 -11.39 11.70 9.92
N ARG A 163 -11.19 10.39 10.14
CA ARG A 163 -10.74 9.47 9.08
C ARG A 163 -11.76 9.36 7.97
N THR A 164 -13.04 9.22 8.32
CA THR A 164 -14.16 9.14 7.38
C THR A 164 -14.21 10.40 6.50
N ASP A 165 -14.14 11.57 7.11
CA ASP A 165 -14.18 12.86 6.39
C ASP A 165 -12.94 13.08 5.51
N ARG A 166 -11.76 12.66 5.98
CA ARG A 166 -10.52 12.73 5.17
C ARG A 166 -10.57 11.76 3.99
N HIS A 167 -11.12 10.56 4.14
CA HIS A 167 -11.33 9.65 3.02
C HIS A 167 -12.32 10.21 2.01
N ARG A 168 -13.44 10.77 2.47
CA ARG A 168 -14.41 11.42 1.58
C ARG A 168 -13.77 12.54 0.77
N ARG A 169 -12.97 13.42 1.40
CA ARG A 169 -12.22 14.46 0.68
C ARG A 169 -11.26 13.88 -0.35
N MET A 170 -10.47 12.88 0.04
CA MET A 170 -9.54 12.20 -0.86
C MET A 170 -10.25 11.57 -2.09
N ILE A 171 -11.46 11.04 -1.90
CA ILE A 171 -12.28 10.52 -3.00
C ILE A 171 -12.73 11.65 -3.93
N LEU A 172 -13.24 12.76 -3.36
CA LEU A 172 -13.67 13.93 -4.14
C LEU A 172 -12.53 14.55 -4.93
N ASP A 173 -11.34 14.68 -4.32
CA ASP A 173 -10.13 15.17 -4.98
C ASP A 173 -9.75 14.26 -6.17
N HIS A 174 -9.76 12.94 -5.97
CA HIS A 174 -9.50 11.96 -7.05
C HIS A 174 -10.51 12.06 -8.20
N ILE A 175 -11.80 12.22 -7.89
CA ILE A 175 -12.84 12.41 -8.90
C ILE A 175 -12.58 13.69 -9.70
N GLN A 176 -12.21 14.79 -9.04
CA GLN A 176 -11.94 16.07 -9.68
C GLN A 176 -10.70 16.01 -10.59
N GLU A 177 -9.65 15.34 -10.17
CA GLU A 177 -8.41 15.16 -10.94
C GLU A 177 -8.55 14.20 -12.13
N SER A 178 -9.55 13.32 -12.11
CA SER A 178 -9.81 12.31 -13.15
C SER A 178 -10.82 12.76 -14.22
N ARG A 179 -11.40 13.96 -14.09
CA ARG A 179 -12.31 14.58 -15.06
C ARG A 179 -11.53 15.40 -16.07
#